data_AF-A0A1V3G7I5-F1
#
_entry.id   AF-A0A1V3G7I5-F1
#
_cell.length_a   1.000
_cell.length_b   1.000
_cell.length_c   1.000
_cell.angle_alpha   90.00
_cell.angle_beta   90.00
_cell.angle_gamma   90.00
#
_symmetry.space_group_name_H-M   'P 1'
#
loop_
_entity.id
_entity.type
_entity.pdbx_description
1 polymer ?
#
loop_
_entity_poly.entity_id
_entity_poly.type
_entity_poly.pdbx_seq_one_letter_code
_entity_poly.pdbx_strand_id
1 'polypeptide(L)'
;MNVKNAMEILVDEALRNYWGQLQLPCKCEICKADVFAITLNNLPPRYISNEDGYAYVKAQNFDDQSRVNILNQIVKATGIVATRPSHDLKPSFSEE
;
A
#
# COMPACT_ATOMS: atom_id res chain seq x y z
N MET A 1 -14.55 -19.98 -5.46
CA MET A 1 -14.18 -18.86 -6.36
C MET A 1 -12.98 -18.16 -5.73
N ASN A 2 -11.84 -18.10 -6.42
CA ASN A 2 -10.60 -17.50 -5.92
C ASN A 2 -10.25 -16.29 -6.79
N VAL A 3 -10.92 -15.16 -6.53
CA VAL A 3 -10.69 -13.89 -7.26
C VAL A 3 -9.96 -12.93 -6.34
N LYS A 4 -8.86 -12.35 -6.80
CA LYS A 4 -8.00 -11.44 -6.02
C LYS A 4 -7.58 -10.24 -6.86
N ASN A 5 -7.37 -9.09 -6.23
CA ASN A 5 -6.80 -7.93 -6.90
C ASN A 5 -5.27 -8.04 -6.88
N ALA A 6 -4.65 -8.24 -8.03
CA ALA A 6 -3.20 -8.33 -8.15
C ALA A 6 -2.47 -7.05 -7.69
N MET A 7 -3.15 -5.89 -7.67
CA MET A 7 -2.59 -4.67 -7.12
C MET A 7 -2.34 -4.74 -5.61
N GLU A 8 -3.10 -5.56 -4.86
CA GLU A 8 -2.87 -5.76 -3.42
C GLU A 8 -1.46 -6.30 -3.17
N ILE A 9 -1.02 -7.26 -3.99
CA ILE A 9 0.30 -7.88 -3.87
C ILE A 9 1.39 -6.87 -4.22
N LEU A 10 1.21 -6.10 -5.30
CA LEU A 10 2.20 -5.12 -5.75
C LEU A 10 2.36 -3.94 -4.77
N VAL A 11 1.24 -3.44 -4.23
CA VAL A 11 1.27 -2.38 -3.21
C VAL A 11 1.89 -2.90 -1.91
N ASP A 12 1.59 -4.13 -1.51
CA ASP A 12 2.17 -4.74 -0.31
C ASP A 12 3.69 -4.99 -0.46
N GLU A 13 4.15 -5.46 -1.62
CA GLU A 13 5.58 -5.54 -1.96
C GLU A 13 6.24 -4.14 -1.87
N ALA A 14 5.62 -3.11 -2.44
CA ALA A 14 6.13 -1.74 -2.39
C ALA A 14 6.17 -1.17 -0.96
N LEU A 15 5.11 -1.34 -0.17
CA LEU A 15 5.10 -0.89 1.22
C LEU A 15 6.18 -1.61 2.03
N ARG A 16 6.34 -2.93 1.87
CA ARG A 16 7.44 -3.66 2.56
C ARG A 16 8.82 -3.08 2.26
N ASN A 17 9.06 -2.65 1.03
CA ASN A 17 10.35 -2.08 0.62
C ASN A 17 10.58 -0.65 1.10
N TYR A 18 9.52 0.18 1.14
CA TYR A 18 9.66 1.63 1.34
C TYR A 18 9.08 2.15 2.66
N TRP A 19 8.33 1.35 3.44
CA TRP A 19 7.65 1.81 4.67
C TRP A 19 8.60 2.46 5.68
N GLY A 20 9.81 1.93 5.83
CA GLY A 20 10.84 2.50 6.70
C GLY A 20 11.24 3.93 6.32
N GLN A 21 11.16 4.28 5.03
CA GLN A 21 11.58 5.56 4.48
C GLN A 21 10.46 6.61 4.47
N LEU A 22 9.19 6.19 4.59
CA LEU A 22 8.05 7.11 4.63
C LEU A 22 8.07 7.93 5.92
N GLN A 23 7.80 9.23 5.80
CA GLN A 23 7.72 10.15 6.93
C GLN A 23 6.27 10.24 7.42
N LEU A 24 6.00 9.64 8.58
CA LEU A 24 4.70 9.59 9.24
C LEU A 24 4.90 9.78 10.74
N PRO A 25 3.97 10.46 11.45
CA PRO A 25 4.01 10.58 12.90
C PRO A 25 3.74 9.25 13.62
N CYS A 26 3.09 8.28 12.96
CA CYS A 26 2.85 6.94 13.48
C CYS A 26 3.05 5.89 12.37
N LYS A 27 3.69 4.76 12.72
CA LYS A 27 3.94 3.63 11.81
C LYS A 27 3.30 2.33 12.29
N CYS A 28 2.22 2.41 13.08
CA CYS A 28 1.48 1.24 13.55
C CYS A 28 0.76 0.52 12.39
N GLU A 29 0.26 -0.68 12.67
CA GLU A 29 -0.47 -1.46 11.67
C GLU A 29 -1.76 -0.78 11.20
N ILE A 30 -2.41 0.05 12.03
CA ILE A 30 -3.59 0.82 11.61
C ILE A 30 -3.20 1.83 10.53
N CYS A 31 -2.16 2.65 10.76
CA CYS A 31 -1.68 3.60 9.76
C CYS A 31 -1.21 2.90 8.48
N LYS A 32 -0.54 1.75 8.59
CA LYS A 32 -0.10 0.98 7.43
C LYS A 32 -1.29 0.45 6.63
N ALA A 33 -2.32 -0.07 7.30
CA ALA A 33 -3.55 -0.52 6.67
C ALA A 33 -4.30 0.63 5.99
N ASP A 34 -4.36 1.81 6.62
CA ASP A 34 -4.98 3.01 6.03
C ASP A 34 -4.24 3.44 4.76
N VAL A 35 -2.90 3.52 4.80
CA VAL A 35 -2.09 3.85 3.62
C VAL A 35 -2.32 2.83 2.50
N PHE A 36 -2.36 1.54 2.83
CA PHE A 36 -2.63 0.47 1.88
C PHE A 36 -4.01 0.61 1.22
N ALA A 37 -5.05 0.80 2.02
CA ALA A 37 -6.43 0.94 1.53
C ALA A 37 -6.60 2.19 0.65
N ILE A 38 -6.10 3.35 1.09
CA ILE A 38 -6.17 4.59 0.32
C ILE A 38 -5.41 4.44 -1.00
N THR A 39 -4.23 3.80 -0.98
CA THR A 39 -3.44 3.55 -2.20
C THR A 39 -4.24 2.72 -3.20
N LEU A 40 -4.83 1.60 -2.77
CA LEU A 40 -5.61 0.70 -3.64
C LEU A 40 -6.85 1.38 -4.21
N ASN A 41 -7.54 2.20 -3.42
CA ASN A 41 -8.70 2.95 -3.88
C ASN A 41 -8.37 3.98 -4.97
N ASN A 42 -7.10 4.37 -5.11
CA ASN A 42 -6.61 5.32 -6.12
C ASN A 42 -5.87 4.65 -7.29
N LEU A 43 -5.85 3.32 -7.33
CA LEU A 43 -5.25 2.54 -8.42
C LEU A 43 -6.34 1.78 -9.20
N PRO A 44 -6.21 1.62 -10.52
CA PRO A 44 -7.12 0.77 -11.27
C PRO A 44 -6.99 -0.69 -10.79
N PRO A 45 -8.07 -1.33 -10.32
CA PRO A 45 -7.99 -2.69 -9.82
C PRO A 45 -7.71 -3.67 -10.96
N ARG A 46 -6.93 -4.71 -10.67
CA ARG A 46 -6.60 -5.78 -11.62
C ARG A 46 -6.93 -7.13 -11.04
N TYR A 47 -8.16 -7.59 -11.24
CA TYR A 47 -8.62 -8.86 -10.71
C TYR A 47 -8.13 -10.04 -11.53
N ILE A 48 -7.70 -11.08 -10.82
CA ILE A 48 -7.21 -12.34 -11.38
C ILE A 48 -7.97 -13.50 -10.73
N SER A 49 -8.16 -14.59 -11.47
CA SER A 49 -8.88 -15.79 -11.02
C SER A 49 -7.97 -17.01 -10.83
N ASN A 50 -6.68 -16.90 -11.18
CA ASN A 50 -5.65 -17.92 -11.03
C ASN A 50 -4.27 -17.26 -10.81
N GLU A 51 -3.28 -18.04 -10.36
CA GLU A 51 -1.92 -17.54 -10.07
C GLU A 51 -1.16 -17.13 -11.34
N ASP A 52 -1.43 -17.77 -12.49
CA ASP A 52 -0.85 -17.37 -13.77
C ASP A 52 -1.24 -15.93 -14.15
N GLY A 53 -2.46 -15.51 -13.77
CA GLY A 53 -2.92 -14.14 -13.89
C GLY A 53 -2.05 -13.16 -13.10
N TYR A 54 -1.49 -13.58 -11.95
CA TYR A 54 -0.55 -12.74 -11.20
C TYR A 54 0.75 -12.54 -11.97
N ALA A 55 1.34 -13.60 -12.53
CA ALA A 55 2.57 -13.50 -13.33
C ALA A 55 2.39 -12.55 -14.52
N TYR A 56 1.25 -12.65 -15.21
CA TYR A 56 0.89 -11.76 -16.32
C TYR A 56 0.73 -10.30 -15.87
N VAL A 57 0.01 -10.06 -14.77
CA VAL A 57 -0.16 -8.70 -14.22
C VAL A 57 1.17 -8.14 -13.72
N LYS A 58 2.03 -8.95 -13.11
CA LYS A 58 3.36 -8.56 -12.66
C LYS A 58 4.26 -8.20 -13.85
N ALA A 59 4.20 -8.96 -14.94
CA ALA A 59 4.93 -8.65 -16.18
C ALA A 59 4.45 -7.33 -16.81
N GLN A 60 3.14 -7.07 -16.87
CA GLN A 60 2.60 -5.79 -17.35
C GLN A 60 2.94 -4.61 -16.42
N ASN A 61 2.92 -4.82 -15.10
CA ASN A 61 3.29 -3.79 -14.12
C ASN A 61 4.81 -3.72 -13.88
N PHE A 62 5.60 -4.47 -14.65
CA PHE A 62 7.05 -4.37 -14.64
C PHE A 62 7.54 -3.16 -15.44
N ASP A 63 6.66 -2.47 -16.14
CA ASP A 63 6.94 -1.15 -16.68
C ASP A 63 7.27 -0.17 -15.54
N ASP A 64 8.36 0.58 -15.70
CA ASP A 64 8.85 1.52 -14.70
C ASP A 64 7.78 2.57 -14.34
N GLN A 65 6.92 2.91 -15.31
CA GLN A 65 5.81 3.85 -15.11
C GLN A 65 4.77 3.34 -14.10
N SER A 66 4.46 2.03 -14.10
CA SER A 66 3.54 1.43 -13.14
C SER A 66 4.10 1.47 -11.72
N ARG A 67 5.41 1.21 -11.55
CA ARG A 67 6.09 1.29 -10.25
C ARG A 67 6.09 2.71 -9.71
N VAL A 68 6.42 3.69 -10.55
CA VAL A 68 6.37 5.12 -10.18
C VAL A 68 4.95 5.52 -9.77
N ASN A 69 3.92 5.05 -10.49
CA ASN A 69 2.54 5.37 -10.13
C ASN A 69 2.15 4.79 -8.75
N ILE A 70 2.48 3.53 -8.48
CA ILE A 70 2.24 2.91 -7.16
C ILE A 70 2.91 3.72 -6.05
N LEU A 71 4.20 4.06 -6.21
CA LEU A 71 4.93 4.86 -5.23
C LEU A 71 4.32 6.24 -5.02
N ASN A 72 3.92 6.91 -6.10
CA ASN A 72 3.25 8.21 -6.02
C ASN A 72 1.95 8.12 -5.21
N GLN A 73 1.12 7.09 -5.44
CA GLN A 73 -0.10 6.89 -4.65
C GLN A 73 0.19 6.55 -3.19
N ILE A 74 1.22 5.75 -2.90
CA ILE A 74 1.67 5.48 -1.52
C ILE A 74 2.06 6.79 -0.82
N VAL A 75 2.85 7.65 -1.47
CA VAL A 75 3.29 8.94 -0.88
C VAL A 75 2.10 9.86 -0.62
N LYS A 76 1.13 9.93 -1.54
CA LYS A 76 -0.10 10.70 -1.34
C LYS A 76 -0.92 10.16 -0.17
N ALA A 77 -1.14 8.84 -0.12
CA ALA A 77 -1.85 8.18 0.96
C ALA A 77 -1.17 8.42 2.32
N THR A 78 0.16 8.36 2.34
CA THR A 78 1.00 8.67 3.50
C THR A 78 0.74 10.08 4.01
N GLY A 79 0.69 11.09 3.14
CA GLY A 79 0.37 12.47 3.53
C GLY A 79 -1.03 12.61 4.16
N ILE A 80 -2.03 11.90 3.63
CA ILE A 80 -3.38 11.87 4.19
C ILE A 80 -3.38 11.26 5.59
N VAL A 81 -2.77 10.08 5.77
CA VAL A 81 -2.72 9.40 7.06
C VAL A 81 -1.86 10.15 8.08
N ALA A 82 -0.80 10.83 7.64
CA ALA A 82 0.03 11.67 8.50
C ALA A 82 -0.76 12.82 9.14
N THR A 83 -1.74 13.37 8.42
CA THR A 83 -2.52 14.53 8.87
C THR A 83 -3.80 14.13 9.61
N ARG A 84 -4.39 12.99 9.25
CA ARG A 84 -5.63 12.50 9.85
C ARG A 84 -5.61 10.97 9.99
N PRO A 85 -4.86 10.42 10.96
CA PRO A 85 -4.87 8.98 11.21
C PRO A 85 -6.23 8.53 11.74
N SER A 86 -6.61 7.28 11.48
CA SER A 86 -7.89 6.69 11.95
C SER A 86 -7.88 6.31 13.44
N HIS A 87 -6.90 6.77 14.20
CA HIS A 87 -6.76 6.52 15.63
C HIS A 87 -6.13 7.72 16.32
N ASP A 88 -6.29 7.79 17.63
CA ASP A 88 -5.60 8.80 18.44
C ASP A 88 -4.10 8.56 18.39
N LEU A 89 -3.34 9.60 18.06
CA LEU A 89 -1.88 9.62 18.19
C LEU A 89 -1.52 9.63 19.68
N LYS A 90 -1.68 8.49 20.35
CA LYS A 90 -1.12 8.31 21.69
C LYS A 90 0.40 8.31 21.57
N PRO A 91 1.13 8.98 22.49
CA PRO A 91 2.56 8.80 22.57
C PRO A 91 2.83 7.31 22.83
N SER A 92 3.63 6.69 21.96
CA SER A 92 4.07 5.31 22.13
C SER A 92 5.07 5.24 23.29
N PHE A 93 4.57 5.26 24.53
CA PHE A 93 5.32 4.87 25.73
C PHE A 93 4.36 4.26 26.76
N SER A 94 4.40 2.92 26.86
CA SER A 94 3.99 2.00 27.94
C SER A 94 3.60 0.67 27.27
N GLU A 95 4.19 -0.50 27.49
CA GLU A 95 4.91 -1.04 28.66
C GLU A 95 5.72 -2.28 28.22
N GLU A 96 6.83 -2.48 28.96
CA GLU A 96 7.63 -3.71 29.23
C GLU A 96 8.35 -4.46 28.09
#